data_AF-A0A9X0XHH1-F1
#
_entry.id   AF-A0A9X0XHH1-F1
#
_cell.length_a   1.000
_cell.length_b   1.000
_cell.length_c   1.000
_cell.angle_alpha   90.00
_cell.angle_beta   90.00
_cell.angle_gamma   90.00
#
_symmetry.space_group_name_H-M   'P 1'
#
loop_
_entity.id
_entity.type
_entity.pdbx_description
1 polymer ?
#
loop_
_entity_poly.entity_id
_entity_poly.type
_entity_poly.pdbx_seq_one_letter_code
_entity_poly.pdbx_strand_id
1 'polypeptide(L)'
;MTPTRLAPIQELAREVYPAVERAQRTMMTATKVPDEVAELIDRMADTLGDSHASWGSDGVDPYLGQLLLVATLAGEKGLRDPNVDMQRRRVRLALERLRQALRDIVDEAPADEDAPSKEVLQWLVDVLSVSQSELASLLTVSTRTLQRWLADGGPSPEGEDEMRLRMVARTVAHLRHVFTGPGVIRWFERPHPELGDRPPRELLVDPLRLPQLVRLASRSRSSIAT
;
A
#
# COMPACT_ATOMS: atom_id res chain seq x y z
N MET A 1 -25.90 5.02 2.27
CA MET A 1 -24.44 4.87 2.08
C MET A 1 -23.78 5.20 3.40
N THR A 2 -23.34 4.17 4.13
CA THR A 2 -22.57 4.34 5.36
C THR A 2 -21.12 4.58 4.94
N PRO A 3 -20.42 5.62 5.45
CA PRO A 3 -19.02 5.83 5.09
C PRO A 3 -18.19 4.62 5.52
N THR A 4 -17.47 4.03 4.58
CA THR A 4 -16.46 2.99 4.81
C THR A 4 -15.48 3.48 5.87
N ARG A 5 -15.40 2.76 7.00
CA ARG A 5 -14.34 3.00 7.98
C ARG A 5 -13.04 2.48 7.37
N LEU A 6 -12.01 3.31 7.40
CA LEU A 6 -10.66 2.91 7.01
C LEU A 6 -10.03 2.10 8.15
N ALA A 7 -9.06 1.25 7.83
CA ALA A 7 -8.16 0.74 8.86
C ALA A 7 -7.49 1.91 9.62
N PRO A 8 -7.23 1.79 10.93
CA PRO A 8 -6.67 2.88 11.76
C PRO A 8 -5.39 3.51 11.18
N ILE A 9 -4.52 2.72 10.53
CA ILE A 9 -3.29 3.25 9.93
C ILE A 9 -3.54 4.03 8.64
N GLN A 10 -4.58 3.71 7.88
CA GLN A 10 -4.93 4.44 6.66
C GLN A 10 -5.61 5.76 7.01
N GLU A 11 -6.43 5.78 8.05
CA GLU A 11 -6.98 7.01 8.61
C GLU A 11 -5.86 7.91 9.14
N LEU A 12 -4.94 7.34 9.94
CA LEU A 12 -3.72 8.01 10.37
C LEU A 12 -2.90 8.51 9.18
N ALA A 13 -2.69 7.68 8.16
CA ALA A 13 -1.89 8.06 7.00
C ALA A 13 -2.55 9.19 6.22
N ARG A 14 -3.87 9.16 6.04
CA ARG A 14 -4.63 10.23 5.39
C ARG A 14 -4.59 11.53 6.18
N GLU A 15 -4.62 11.47 7.50
CA GLU A 15 -4.52 12.65 8.38
C GLU A 15 -3.10 13.25 8.37
N VAL A 16 -2.08 12.39 8.46
CA VAL A 16 -0.68 12.80 8.62
C VAL A 16 -0.03 13.20 7.30
N TYR A 17 -0.39 12.55 6.19
CA TYR A 17 0.25 12.75 4.88
C TYR A 17 0.33 14.24 4.47
N PRO A 18 -0.76 15.04 4.57
CA PRO A 18 -0.70 16.47 4.26
C PRO A 18 0.23 17.28 5.20
N ALA A 19 0.40 16.85 6.46
CA ALA A 19 1.31 17.51 7.39
C ALA A 19 2.77 17.24 7.01
N VAL A 20 3.10 16.01 6.62
CA VAL A 20 4.45 15.64 6.13
C VAL A 20 4.79 16.37 4.84
N GLU A 21 3.86 16.49 3.89
CA GLU A 21 4.09 17.29 2.67
C GLU A 21 4.36 18.77 2.98
N ARG A 22 3.62 19.36 3.92
CA ARG A 22 3.87 20.75 4.36
C ARG A 22 5.26 20.88 4.98
N ALA A 23 5.64 19.98 5.89
CA ALA A 23 6.96 19.98 6.51
C ALA A 23 8.09 19.87 5.48
N GLN A 24 7.92 19.04 4.44
CA GLN A 24 8.89 18.97 3.35
C GLN A 24 9.05 20.29 2.60
N ARG A 25 7.93 20.95 2.27
CA ARG A 25 7.95 22.27 1.60
C ARG A 25 8.66 23.30 2.47
N THR A 26 8.41 23.32 3.78
CA THR A 26 9.14 24.19 4.73
C THR A 26 10.66 23.91 4.70
N MET A 27 11.05 22.63 4.72
CA MET A 27 12.46 22.22 4.72
C MET A 27 13.21 22.52 3.41
N MET A 28 12.52 22.82 2.31
CA MET A 28 13.15 23.22 1.05
C MET A 28 13.90 24.54 1.20
N THR A 29 13.35 25.49 1.95
CA THR A 29 13.89 26.86 2.12
C THR A 29 14.52 27.08 3.48
N ALA A 30 14.15 26.32 4.51
CA ALA A 30 14.70 26.47 5.85
C ALA A 30 16.21 26.18 5.90
N THR A 31 16.96 26.97 6.68
CA THR A 31 18.40 26.83 6.91
C THR A 31 18.73 25.91 8.09
N LYS A 32 17.80 25.74 9.03
CA LYS A 32 17.81 24.79 10.15
C LYS A 32 16.50 24.01 10.17
N VAL A 33 16.42 22.95 10.99
CA VAL A 33 15.14 22.25 11.22
C VAL A 33 14.20 23.18 12.00
N PRO A 34 13.01 23.52 11.48
CA PRO A 34 12.01 24.27 12.23
C PRO A 34 11.38 23.44 13.36
N ASP A 35 10.98 24.09 14.44
CA ASP A 35 10.38 23.43 15.61
C ASP A 35 9.10 22.67 15.22
N GLU A 36 8.26 23.24 14.35
CA GLU A 36 7.06 22.58 13.81
C GLU A 36 7.36 21.24 13.11
N VAL A 37 8.54 21.11 12.50
CA VAL A 37 8.98 19.88 11.83
C VAL A 37 9.46 18.87 12.85
N ALA A 38 10.15 19.33 13.90
CA ALA A 38 10.56 18.47 15.01
C ALA A 38 9.34 17.92 15.76
N GLU A 39 8.37 18.77 16.09
CA GLU A 39 7.11 18.39 16.76
C GLU A 39 6.27 17.42 15.92
N LEU A 40 6.32 17.52 14.58
CA LEU A 40 5.65 16.55 13.71
C LEU A 40 6.29 15.17 13.81
N ILE A 41 7.62 15.10 13.81
CA ILE A 41 8.36 13.83 13.90
C ILE A 41 8.17 13.19 15.27
N ASP A 42 8.17 13.99 16.34
CA ASP A 42 7.96 13.53 17.71
C ASP A 42 6.55 12.94 17.89
N ARG A 43 5.50 13.67 17.47
CA ARG A 43 4.13 13.16 17.46
C ARG A 43 3.96 11.89 16.64
N MET A 44 4.68 11.78 15.52
CA MET A 44 4.69 10.55 14.71
C MET A 44 5.33 9.39 15.47
N ALA A 45 6.42 9.62 16.21
CA ALA A 45 7.05 8.59 17.03
C ALA A 45 6.11 8.07 18.11
N ASP A 46 5.42 8.98 18.82
CA ASP A 46 4.43 8.62 19.83
C ASP A 46 3.26 7.81 19.24
N THR A 47 2.66 8.33 18.17
CA THR A 47 1.48 7.71 17.55
C THR A 47 1.78 6.31 17.02
N LEU A 48 2.94 6.11 16.38
CA LEU A 48 3.34 4.80 15.90
C LEU A 48 3.75 3.88 17.05
N GLY A 49 4.36 4.39 18.12
CA GLY A 49 4.72 3.61 19.30
C GLY A 49 3.49 3.00 19.98
N ASP A 50 2.43 3.78 20.14
CA ASP A 50 1.16 3.34 20.75
C ASP A 50 0.38 2.37 19.86
N SER A 51 0.52 2.51 18.54
CA SER A 51 -0.28 1.76 17.56
C SER A 51 0.41 0.48 17.03
N HIS A 52 1.73 0.34 17.20
CA HIS A 52 2.51 -0.73 16.57
C HIS A 52 2.02 -2.16 16.90
N ALA A 53 1.45 -2.36 18.09
CA ALA A 53 0.94 -3.66 18.51
C ALA A 53 -0.32 -4.11 17.73
N SER A 54 -1.06 -3.20 17.11
CA SER A 54 -2.33 -3.52 16.42
C SER A 54 -2.18 -3.69 14.90
N TRP A 55 -1.07 -3.27 14.29
CA TRP A 55 -0.96 -3.23 12.82
C TRP A 55 -1.08 -4.61 12.16
N GLY A 56 -0.59 -5.65 12.82
CA GLY A 56 -0.68 -7.03 12.30
C GLY A 56 -2.11 -7.59 12.28
N SER A 57 -2.98 -7.13 13.17
CA SER A 57 -4.40 -7.54 13.21
C SER A 57 -5.31 -6.68 12.34
N ASP A 58 -4.88 -5.45 12.01
CA ASP A 58 -5.70 -4.44 11.33
C ASP A 58 -5.56 -4.48 9.79
N GLY A 59 -5.04 -5.56 9.23
CA GLY A 59 -4.90 -5.73 7.77
C GLY A 59 -3.83 -4.86 7.11
N VAL A 60 -2.95 -4.24 7.91
CA VAL A 60 -1.87 -3.38 7.40
C VAL A 60 -0.77 -4.22 6.77
N ASP A 61 -0.25 -3.79 5.61
CA ASP A 61 0.99 -4.35 5.06
C ASP A 61 2.13 -4.21 6.08
N PRO A 62 2.66 -5.32 6.65
CA PRO A 62 3.75 -5.26 7.63
C PRO A 62 4.98 -4.53 7.10
N TYR A 63 5.21 -4.58 5.78
CA TYR A 63 6.32 -3.87 5.15
C TYR A 63 6.12 -2.35 5.19
N LEU A 64 4.91 -1.85 4.90
CA LEU A 64 4.63 -0.42 4.97
C LEU A 64 4.67 0.10 6.40
N GLY A 65 4.16 -0.67 7.35
CA GLY A 65 4.33 -0.38 8.78
C GLY A 65 5.81 -0.28 9.15
N GLN A 66 6.62 -1.26 8.75
CA GLN A 66 8.06 -1.23 9.00
C GLN A 66 8.75 -0.01 8.37
N LEU A 67 8.38 0.37 7.13
CA LEU A 67 8.91 1.58 6.49
C LEU A 67 8.58 2.84 7.27
N LEU A 68 7.35 2.99 7.77
CA LEU A 68 6.96 4.12 8.61
C LEU A 68 7.82 4.19 9.87
N LEU A 69 7.96 3.08 10.60
CA LEU A 69 8.79 3.03 11.82
C LEU A 69 10.23 3.43 11.54
N VAL A 70 10.85 2.82 10.52
CA VAL A 70 12.24 3.09 10.16
C VAL A 70 12.43 4.54 9.76
N ALA A 71 11.50 5.12 9.01
CA ALA A 71 11.56 6.51 8.59
C ALA A 71 11.38 7.47 9.78
N THR A 72 10.44 7.20 10.69
CA THR A 72 10.23 7.98 11.92
C THR A 72 11.46 7.92 12.83
N LEU A 73 12.00 6.72 13.10
CA LEU A 73 13.22 6.55 13.88
C LEU A 73 14.43 7.27 13.26
N ALA A 74 14.53 7.28 11.92
CA ALA A 74 15.57 8.03 11.23
C ALA A 74 15.39 9.55 11.40
N GLY A 75 14.15 10.04 11.42
CA GLY A 75 13.82 11.44 11.71
C GLY A 75 14.23 11.82 13.12
N GLU A 76 13.80 11.03 14.10
CA GLU A 76 14.14 11.14 15.52
C GLU A 76 15.64 11.16 15.77
N LYS A 77 16.38 10.25 15.12
CA LYS A 77 17.85 10.24 15.17
C LYS A 77 18.45 11.47 14.49
N GLY A 78 17.85 11.91 13.39
CA GLY A 78 18.25 13.12 12.66
C GLY A 78 18.13 14.38 13.51
N LEU A 79 17.06 14.52 14.29
CA LEU A 79 16.85 15.65 15.21
C LEU A 79 17.93 15.76 16.30
N ARG A 80 18.51 14.63 16.71
CA ARG A 80 19.56 14.58 17.74
C ARG A 80 20.98 14.80 17.20
N ASP A 81 21.14 15.08 15.89
CA ASP A 81 22.46 15.34 15.31
C ASP A 81 23.03 16.67 15.79
N PRO A 82 24.25 16.69 16.39
CA PRO A 82 24.86 17.92 16.89
C PRO A 82 25.28 18.89 15.77
N ASN A 83 25.42 18.41 14.53
CA ASN A 83 25.76 19.25 13.38
C ASN A 83 24.48 19.69 12.66
N VAL A 84 24.20 21.00 12.65
CA VAL A 84 22.97 21.58 12.09
C VAL A 84 22.75 21.23 10.60
N ASP A 85 23.81 21.20 9.79
CA ASP A 85 23.69 20.85 8.37
C ASP A 85 23.35 19.37 8.18
N MET A 86 23.96 18.50 8.99
CA MET A 86 23.67 17.06 8.98
C MET A 86 22.30 16.74 9.58
N GLN A 87 21.92 17.43 10.65
CA GLN A 87 20.58 17.39 11.24
C GLN A 87 19.53 17.68 10.18
N ARG A 88 19.65 18.83 9.51
CA ARG A 88 18.77 19.27 8.41
C ARG A 88 18.70 18.25 7.28
N ARG A 89 19.86 17.75 6.82
CA ARG A 89 19.93 16.77 5.74
C ARG A 89 19.24 15.45 6.11
N ARG A 90 19.50 14.93 7.31
CA ARG A 90 18.92 13.67 7.81
C ARG A 90 17.41 13.79 7.99
N VAL A 91 16.94 14.89 8.57
CA VAL A 91 15.50 15.17 8.71
C VAL A 91 14.82 15.25 7.35
N ARG A 92 15.41 15.93 6.35
CA ARG A 92 14.85 15.96 4.98
C ARG A 92 14.71 14.57 4.36
N LEU A 93 15.72 13.73 4.53
CA LEU A 93 15.69 12.35 4.01
C LEU A 93 14.64 11.51 4.75
N ALA A 94 14.51 11.68 6.06
CA ALA A 94 13.49 10.99 6.84
C ALA A 94 12.07 11.41 6.43
N LEU A 95 11.81 12.71 6.26
CA LEU A 95 10.53 13.22 5.80
C LEU A 95 10.16 12.72 4.39
N GLU A 96 11.14 12.59 3.48
CA GLU A 96 10.88 12.00 2.15
C GLU A 96 10.51 10.53 2.22
N ARG A 97 11.18 9.77 3.09
CA ARG A 97 10.83 8.37 3.33
C ARG A 97 9.44 8.24 3.96
N LEU A 98 9.11 9.10 4.93
CA LEU A 98 7.78 9.16 5.53
C LEU A 98 6.72 9.50 4.49
N ARG A 99 6.94 10.54 3.68
CA ARG A 99 6.01 10.91 2.60
C ARG A 99 5.75 9.72 1.69
N GLN A 100 6.80 9.03 1.25
CA GLN A 100 6.64 7.90 0.35
C GLN A 100 5.88 6.73 0.99
N ALA A 101 6.21 6.37 2.23
CA ALA A 101 5.51 5.30 2.94
C ALA A 101 4.03 5.63 3.20
N LEU A 102 3.73 6.85 3.65
CA LEU A 102 2.36 7.32 3.87
C LEU A 102 1.56 7.38 2.56
N ARG A 103 2.18 7.84 1.47
CA ARG A 103 1.57 7.81 0.14
C ARG A 103 1.21 6.39 -0.27
N ASP A 104 2.15 5.46 -0.13
CA ASP A 104 1.91 4.06 -0.49
C ASP A 104 0.73 3.49 0.32
N ILE A 105 0.65 3.76 1.63
CA ILE A 105 -0.47 3.35 2.48
C ILE A 105 -1.80 3.94 2.01
N VAL A 106 -1.83 5.24 1.72
CA VAL A 106 -3.03 5.92 1.22
C VAL A 106 -3.45 5.35 -0.14
N ASP A 107 -2.49 5.10 -1.02
CA ASP A 107 -2.74 4.56 -2.36
C ASP A 107 -3.21 3.08 -2.29
N GLU A 108 -2.87 2.33 -1.24
CA GLU A 108 -3.30 0.93 -0.99
C GLU A 108 -4.74 0.83 -0.41
N ALA A 109 -5.30 1.93 0.09
CA ALA A 109 -6.60 1.94 0.79
C ALA A 109 -7.78 1.28 0.03
N PRO A 110 -7.89 1.30 -1.31
CA PRO A 110 -8.98 0.63 -2.02
C PRO A 110 -8.90 -0.91 -2.00
N ALA A 111 -7.80 -1.52 -1.53
CA ALA A 111 -7.67 -2.97 -1.38
C ALA A 111 -8.12 -3.49 0.01
N ASP A 112 -8.65 -2.60 0.86
CA ASP A 112 -9.10 -2.94 2.21
C ASP A 112 -10.38 -3.79 2.20
N GLU A 113 -10.69 -4.46 3.31
CA GLU A 113 -11.84 -5.35 3.47
C GLU A 113 -13.19 -4.59 3.39
N ASP A 114 -13.23 -3.35 3.88
CA ASP A 114 -14.47 -2.56 4.01
C ASP A 114 -14.80 -1.66 2.80
N ALA A 115 -13.89 -1.52 1.83
CA ALA A 115 -14.14 -0.72 0.62
C ALA A 115 -15.28 -1.34 -0.21
N PRO A 116 -16.17 -0.60 -0.89
CA PRO A 116 -17.17 -1.22 -1.76
C PRO A 116 -16.50 -1.99 -2.91
N SER A 117 -16.93 -3.22 -3.20
CA SER A 117 -16.32 -4.06 -4.26
C SER A 117 -16.24 -3.39 -5.63
N LYS A 118 -17.17 -2.50 -5.95
CA LYS A 118 -17.14 -1.72 -7.19
C LYS A 118 -16.00 -0.70 -7.23
N GLU A 119 -15.68 -0.08 -6.09
CA GLU A 119 -14.54 0.84 -5.98
C GLU A 119 -13.20 0.09 -6.08
N VAL A 120 -13.11 -1.10 -5.47
CA VAL A 120 -11.94 -1.98 -5.58
C VAL A 120 -11.71 -2.39 -7.03
N LEU A 121 -12.78 -2.76 -7.74
CA LEU A 121 -12.71 -3.13 -9.14
C LEU A 121 -12.27 -1.95 -10.02
N GLN A 122 -12.80 -0.76 -9.80
CA GLN A 122 -12.41 0.44 -10.55
C GLN A 122 -10.94 0.78 -10.31
N TRP A 123 -10.49 0.74 -9.05
CA TRP A 123 -9.09 0.95 -8.71
C TRP A 123 -8.17 -0.06 -9.40
N LEU A 124 -8.55 -1.34 -9.51
CA LEU A 124 -7.77 -2.33 -10.25
C LEU A 124 -7.64 -2.01 -11.74
N VAL A 125 -8.74 -1.56 -12.36
CA VAL A 125 -8.72 -1.11 -13.76
C VAL A 125 -7.73 0.03 -13.94
N ASP A 126 -7.77 1.01 -13.04
CA ASP A 126 -6.92 2.21 -13.13
C ASP A 126 -5.45 1.87 -12.89
N VAL A 127 -5.14 1.12 -11.82
CA VAL A 127 -3.77 0.77 -11.43
C VAL A 127 -3.09 -0.16 -12.44
N LEU A 128 -3.81 -1.15 -12.96
CA LEU A 128 -3.22 -2.10 -13.90
C LEU A 128 -3.15 -1.52 -15.31
N SER A 129 -4.13 -0.70 -15.73
CA SER A 129 -4.14 -0.13 -17.09
C SER A 129 -3.93 -1.21 -18.19
N VAL A 130 -4.48 -2.41 -17.98
CA VAL A 130 -4.43 -3.55 -18.90
C VAL A 130 -5.75 -3.71 -19.66
N SER A 131 -5.78 -4.58 -20.67
CA SER A 131 -7.03 -4.86 -21.38
C SER A 131 -8.08 -5.50 -20.46
N GLN A 132 -9.36 -5.25 -20.74
CA GLN A 132 -10.45 -5.92 -20.00
C GLN A 132 -10.39 -7.45 -20.11
N SER A 133 -9.86 -8.01 -21.21
CA SER A 133 -9.68 -9.45 -21.33
C SER A 133 -8.60 -9.99 -20.38
N GLU A 134 -7.50 -9.27 -20.20
CA GLU A 134 -6.44 -9.67 -19.27
C GLU A 134 -6.93 -9.59 -17.82
N LEU A 135 -7.63 -8.51 -17.46
CA LEU A 135 -8.21 -8.37 -16.12
C LEU A 135 -9.30 -9.41 -15.85
N ALA A 136 -10.17 -9.70 -16.83
CA ALA A 136 -11.19 -10.73 -16.70
C ALA A 136 -10.56 -12.12 -16.50
N SER A 137 -9.51 -12.43 -17.26
CA SER A 137 -8.74 -13.67 -17.11
C SER A 137 -8.11 -13.78 -15.72
N LEU A 138 -7.51 -12.70 -15.20
CA LEU A 138 -6.93 -12.69 -13.84
C LEU A 138 -8.00 -12.91 -12.76
N LEU A 139 -9.18 -12.31 -12.92
CA LEU A 139 -10.32 -12.48 -12.01
C LEU A 139 -11.08 -13.80 -12.25
N THR A 140 -10.64 -14.64 -13.19
CA THR A 140 -11.28 -15.92 -13.56
C THR A 140 -12.76 -15.75 -13.94
N VAL A 141 -13.10 -14.65 -14.62
CA VAL A 141 -14.45 -14.37 -15.10
C VAL A 141 -14.46 -14.11 -16.61
N SER A 142 -15.63 -14.18 -17.21
CA SER A 142 -15.78 -13.79 -18.62
C SER A 142 -15.63 -12.27 -18.78
N THR A 143 -15.11 -11.81 -19.93
CA THR A 143 -15.05 -10.37 -20.26
C THR A 143 -16.42 -9.71 -20.18
N ARG A 144 -17.49 -10.43 -20.54
CA ARG A 144 -18.88 -9.95 -20.42
C ARG A 144 -19.29 -9.73 -18.96
N THR A 145 -18.89 -10.63 -18.06
CA THR A 145 -19.13 -10.49 -16.61
C THR A 145 -18.43 -9.24 -16.08
N LEU A 146 -17.15 -9.07 -16.41
CA LEU A 146 -16.37 -7.90 -16.02
C LEU A 146 -17.02 -6.59 -16.53
N GLN A 147 -17.39 -6.55 -17.82
CA GLN A 147 -18.08 -5.39 -18.41
C GLN A 147 -19.38 -5.05 -17.70
N ARG A 148 -20.16 -6.07 -17.30
CA ARG A 148 -21.40 -5.87 -16.57
C ARG A 148 -21.17 -5.29 -15.18
N TRP A 149 -20.08 -5.68 -14.50
CA TRP A 149 -19.70 -5.10 -13.21
C TRP A 149 -19.21 -3.65 -13.34
N LEU A 150 -18.45 -3.34 -14.40
CA LEU A 150 -17.94 -2.00 -14.66
C LEU A 150 -19.00 -1.02 -15.19
N ALA A 151 -20.13 -1.52 -15.69
CA ALA A 151 -21.22 -0.68 -16.16
C ALA A 151 -21.79 0.22 -15.05
N ASP A 152 -22.18 1.44 -15.41
CA ASP A 152 -22.90 2.32 -14.49
C ASP A 152 -24.24 1.67 -14.08
N GLY A 153 -24.54 1.70 -12.78
CA GLY A 153 -25.66 0.95 -12.20
C GLY A 153 -25.56 -0.59 -12.29
N GLY A 154 -24.47 -1.14 -12.84
CA GLY A 154 -24.23 -2.58 -12.90
C GLY A 154 -24.04 -3.23 -11.53
N PRO A 155 -24.32 -4.55 -11.41
CA PRO A 155 -24.20 -5.28 -10.15
C PRO A 155 -22.74 -5.32 -9.67
N SER A 156 -22.55 -5.38 -8.36
CA SER A 156 -21.23 -5.60 -7.77
C SER A 156 -20.83 -7.07 -7.87
N PRO A 157 -19.52 -7.39 -7.87
CA PRO A 157 -19.03 -8.73 -7.56
C PRO A 157 -19.52 -9.13 -6.15
N GLU A 158 -19.88 -10.41 -5.98
CA GLU A 158 -20.38 -10.97 -4.71
C GLU A 158 -19.80 -12.37 -4.48
N GLY A 159 -19.81 -12.85 -3.24
CA GLY A 159 -19.40 -14.22 -2.89
C GLY A 159 -17.94 -14.51 -3.25
N GLU A 160 -17.70 -15.62 -3.96
CA GLU A 160 -16.34 -16.03 -4.37
C GLU A 160 -15.67 -15.02 -5.31
N ASP A 161 -16.45 -14.30 -6.12
CA ASP A 161 -15.92 -13.31 -7.06
C ASP A 161 -15.45 -12.04 -6.34
N GLU A 162 -16.21 -11.59 -5.34
CA GLU A 162 -15.78 -10.50 -4.44
C GLU A 162 -14.52 -10.89 -3.67
N MET A 163 -14.50 -12.09 -3.09
CA MET A 163 -13.32 -12.62 -2.40
C MET A 163 -12.08 -12.61 -3.30
N ARG A 164 -12.20 -13.14 -4.52
CA ARG A 164 -11.09 -13.17 -5.48
C ARG A 164 -10.64 -11.77 -5.89
N LEU A 165 -11.59 -10.87 -6.11
CA LEU A 165 -11.31 -9.46 -6.40
C LEU A 165 -10.44 -8.85 -5.30
N ARG A 166 -10.79 -9.06 -4.02
CA ARG A 166 -10.02 -8.57 -2.87
C ARG A 166 -8.62 -9.16 -2.82
N MET A 167 -8.51 -10.47 -3.05
CA MET A 167 -7.20 -11.15 -3.06
C MET A 167 -6.29 -10.58 -4.14
N VAL A 168 -6.83 -10.37 -5.35
CA VAL A 168 -6.09 -9.74 -6.45
C VAL A 168 -5.72 -8.32 -6.06
N ALA A 169 -6.66 -7.53 -5.54
CA ALA A 169 -6.40 -6.14 -5.17
C ALA A 169 -5.27 -5.99 -4.14
N ARG A 170 -5.31 -6.79 -3.06
CA ARG A 170 -4.25 -6.82 -2.03
C ARG A 170 -2.90 -7.22 -2.61
N THR A 171 -2.88 -8.18 -3.52
CA THR A 171 -1.62 -8.60 -4.16
C THR A 171 -1.08 -7.52 -5.11
N VAL A 172 -1.96 -6.88 -5.89
CA VAL A 172 -1.62 -5.78 -6.81
C VAL A 172 -1.10 -4.56 -6.05
N ALA A 173 -1.66 -4.27 -4.87
CA ALA A 173 -1.21 -3.21 -3.98
C ALA A 173 0.30 -3.30 -3.70
N HIS A 174 0.82 -4.49 -3.40
CA HIS A 174 2.27 -4.68 -3.23
C HIS A 174 3.06 -4.64 -4.55
N LEU A 175 2.55 -5.28 -5.61
CA LEU A 175 3.31 -5.49 -6.85
C LEU A 175 3.44 -4.23 -7.71
N ARG A 176 2.46 -3.32 -7.68
CA ARG A 176 2.47 -2.10 -8.52
C ARG A 176 3.64 -1.15 -8.24
N HIS A 177 4.27 -1.27 -7.08
CA HIS A 177 5.44 -0.47 -6.71
C HIS A 177 6.73 -0.96 -7.38
N VAL A 178 6.73 -2.18 -7.94
CA VAL A 178 7.90 -2.81 -8.59
C VAL A 178 7.63 -3.26 -10.02
N PHE A 179 6.36 -3.44 -10.40
CA PHE A 179 5.96 -3.85 -11.74
C PHE A 179 4.96 -2.88 -12.35
N THR A 180 5.04 -2.71 -13.67
CA THR A 180 3.93 -2.14 -14.45
C THR A 180 2.75 -3.09 -14.45
N GLY A 181 1.54 -2.62 -14.78
CA GLY A 181 0.35 -3.49 -14.82
C GLY A 181 0.50 -4.77 -15.65
N PRO A 182 1.01 -4.72 -16.90
CA PRO A 182 1.34 -5.94 -17.65
C PRO A 182 2.39 -6.82 -16.96
N GLY A 183 3.33 -6.21 -16.22
CA GLY A 183 4.28 -6.93 -15.37
C GLY A 183 3.60 -7.67 -14.21
N VAL A 184 2.59 -7.07 -13.60
CA VAL A 184 1.77 -7.70 -12.55
C VAL A 184 0.99 -8.89 -13.11
N ILE A 185 0.36 -8.76 -14.28
CA ILE A 185 -0.31 -9.89 -14.96
C ILE A 185 0.67 -11.04 -15.17
N ARG A 186 1.84 -10.76 -15.74
CA ARG A 186 2.87 -11.79 -15.95
C ARG A 186 3.38 -12.40 -14.65
N TRP A 187 3.44 -11.65 -13.56
CA TRP A 187 3.82 -12.19 -12.25
C TRP A 187 2.83 -13.25 -11.77
N PHE A 188 1.53 -13.02 -11.96
CA PHE A 188 0.49 -14.00 -11.62
C PHE A 188 0.53 -15.27 -12.47
N GLU A 189 0.98 -15.16 -13.72
CA GLU A 189 1.02 -16.26 -14.69
C GLU A 189 2.33 -17.05 -14.67
N ARG A 190 3.41 -16.47 -14.13
CA ARG A 190 4.72 -17.11 -14.15
C ARG A 190 4.84 -18.16 -13.04
N PRO A 191 5.33 -19.38 -13.34
CA PRO A 191 5.75 -20.36 -12.34
C PRO A 191 6.61 -19.74 -11.22
N HIS A 192 6.24 -20.03 -9.98
CA HIS A 192 6.97 -19.53 -8.81
C HIS A 192 7.64 -20.68 -8.04
N PRO A 193 8.96 -20.64 -7.76
CA PRO A 193 9.67 -21.73 -7.07
C PRO A 193 9.07 -22.08 -5.70
N GLU A 194 8.68 -21.08 -4.90
CA GLU A 194 8.02 -21.30 -3.60
C GLU A 194 6.62 -21.95 -3.68
N LEU A 195 6.05 -22.09 -4.89
CA LEU A 195 4.77 -22.75 -5.15
C LEU A 195 4.93 -24.10 -5.85
N GLY A 196 6.16 -24.63 -5.93
CA GLY A 196 6.47 -25.84 -6.67
C GLY A 196 6.28 -25.66 -8.18
N ASP A 197 6.78 -24.52 -8.70
CA ASP A 197 6.67 -24.11 -10.12
C ASP A 197 5.25 -23.94 -10.64
N ARG A 198 4.29 -23.76 -9.73
CA ARG A 198 2.92 -23.36 -10.08
C ARG A 198 2.78 -21.83 -10.09
N PRO A 199 1.94 -21.28 -10.97
CA PRO A 199 1.74 -19.85 -11.05
C PRO A 199 0.90 -19.31 -9.87
N PRO A 200 1.21 -18.12 -9.33
CA PRO A 200 0.47 -17.53 -8.22
C PRO A 200 -1.04 -17.40 -8.43
N ARG A 201 -1.50 -17.27 -9.70
CA ARG A 201 -2.93 -17.24 -10.03
C ARG A 201 -3.71 -18.45 -9.53
N GLU A 202 -3.07 -19.62 -9.37
CA GLU A 202 -3.72 -20.81 -8.83
C GLU A 202 -4.12 -20.68 -7.36
N LEU A 203 -3.54 -19.73 -6.63
CA LEU A 203 -3.92 -19.47 -5.23
C LEU A 203 -5.22 -18.67 -5.12
N LEU A 204 -5.68 -18.04 -6.21
CA LEU A 204 -6.87 -17.17 -6.22
C LEU A 204 -8.20 -17.92 -6.04
N VAL A 205 -8.17 -19.26 -6.00
CA VAL A 205 -9.35 -20.10 -5.78
C VAL A 205 -9.58 -20.45 -4.31
N ASP A 206 -8.62 -20.14 -3.43
CA ASP A 206 -8.69 -20.48 -2.00
C ASP A 206 -8.34 -19.26 -1.12
N PRO A 207 -9.31 -18.68 -0.40
CA PRO A 207 -9.09 -17.51 0.45
C PRO A 207 -8.06 -17.75 1.55
N LEU A 208 -7.92 -18.98 2.04
CA LEU A 208 -6.96 -19.31 3.09
C LEU A 208 -5.51 -19.16 2.61
N ARG A 209 -5.30 -19.02 1.30
CA ARG A 209 -3.98 -18.83 0.67
C ARG A 209 -3.64 -17.36 0.46
N LEU A 210 -4.55 -16.42 0.76
CA LEU A 210 -4.28 -14.99 0.66
C LEU A 210 -3.01 -14.55 1.42
N PRO A 211 -2.77 -14.96 2.70
CA PRO A 211 -1.55 -14.58 3.40
C PRO A 211 -0.28 -15.09 2.72
N GLN A 212 -0.35 -16.23 2.02
CA GLN A 212 0.76 -16.74 1.22
C GLN A 212 1.00 -15.90 -0.03
N LEU A 213 -0.07 -15.54 -0.74
CA LEU A 213 0.01 -14.73 -1.96
C LEU A 213 0.58 -13.33 -1.68
N VAL A 214 0.07 -12.66 -0.65
CA VAL A 214 0.58 -11.36 -0.16
C VAL A 214 2.05 -11.44 0.22
N ARG A 215 2.45 -12.48 0.96
CA ARG A 215 3.86 -12.68 1.34
C ARG A 215 4.78 -12.85 0.12
N LEU A 216 4.34 -13.57 -0.92
CA LEU A 216 5.14 -13.71 -2.14
C LEU A 216 5.29 -12.37 -2.88
N ALA A 217 4.22 -11.59 -2.94
CA ALA A 217 4.23 -10.26 -3.55
C ALA A 217 5.13 -9.28 -2.78
N SER A 218 5.05 -9.25 -1.44
CA SER A 218 5.87 -8.36 -0.61
C SER A 218 7.37 -8.69 -0.66
N ARG A 219 7.74 -9.97 -0.83
CA ARG A 219 9.14 -10.36 -1.05
C ARG A 219 9.72 -9.88 -2.37
N SER A 220 8.89 -9.82 -3.42
CA SER A 220 9.30 -9.26 -4.72
C SER A 220 9.76 -7.80 -4.55
N ARG A 221 9.10 -7.05 -3.67
CA ARG A 221 9.50 -5.69 -3.26
C ARG A 221 10.83 -5.66 -2.51
N SER A 222 11.03 -6.56 -1.56
CA SER A 222 12.25 -6.60 -0.72
C SER A 222 13.50 -7.01 -1.50
N SER A 223 13.37 -7.89 -2.50
CA SER A 223 14.50 -8.39 -3.30
C SER A 223 15.15 -7.34 -4.20
N ILE A 224 14.44 -6.24 -4.52
CA ILE A 224 14.97 -5.12 -5.31
C ILE A 224 15.63 -4.06 -4.41
N ALA A 225 15.31 -4.05 -3.11
CA ALA A 225 15.82 -3.09 -2.14
C ALA A 225 17.15 -3.51 -1.48
N THR A 226 17.74 -4.65 -1.88
CA THR A 226 19.03 -5.17 -1.40
C THR A 226 20.07 -5.08 -2.51
#